data_AF-A0A6L7JHS8-F1
#
_entry.id   AF-A0A6L7JHS8-F1
#
_cell.length_a   1.000
_cell.length_b   1.000
_cell.length_c   1.000
_cell.angle_alpha   90.00
_cell.angle_beta   90.00
_cell.angle_gamma   90.00
#
_symmetry.space_group_name_H-M   'P 1'
#
loop_
_entity.id
_entity.type
_entity.pdbx_description
1 polymer ?
#
loop_
_entity_poly.entity_id
_entity_poly.type
_entity_poly.pdbx_seq_one_letter_code
_entity_poly.pdbx_strand_id
1 'polypeptide(L)'
;MLYELIRERTRLGESVAMATIVGSRGSTPQKVGARMLVFESGEGAGTVGGGCVEAGIWQEAAAALADSQPRLLRVDLVDDLRGEGDVCGGSVDVFIDVWNPGAN
;
A
#
# COMPACT_ATOMS: atom_id res chain seq x y z
N MET A 1 8.93 -0.74 -14.13
CA MET A 1 8.98 -1.92 -13.23
C MET A 1 7.60 -2.20 -12.65
N LEU A 2 7.09 -1.47 -11.65
CA LEU A 2 5.74 -1.74 -11.11
C LEU A 2 4.60 -1.49 -12.11
N TYR A 3 4.65 -0.38 -12.87
CA TYR A 3 3.66 -0.12 -13.92
C TYR A 3 3.67 -1.15 -15.05
N GLU A 4 4.82 -1.79 -15.32
CA GLU A 4 4.87 -2.89 -16.30
C GLU A 4 4.16 -4.13 -15.75
N LEU A 5 4.35 -4.45 -14.46
CA LEU A 5 3.61 -5.52 -13.79
C LEU A 5 2.10 -5.26 -13.78
N ILE A 6 1.67 -4.01 -13.49
CA ILE A 6 0.25 -3.65 -13.58
C ILE A 6 -0.28 -3.94 -14.99
N ARG A 7 0.41 -3.46 -16.04
CA ARG A 7 0.00 -3.69 -17.44
C ARG A 7 -0.04 -5.18 -17.80
N GLU A 8 0.92 -5.96 -17.31
CA GLU A 8 0.98 -7.40 -17.56
C GLU A 8 -0.21 -8.12 -16.91
N ARG A 9 -0.44 -7.88 -15.62
CA ARG A 9 -1.52 -8.51 -14.85
C ARG A 9 -2.90 -8.11 -15.37
N THR A 10 -3.13 -6.83 -15.66
CA THR A 10 -4.42 -6.38 -16.22
C THR A 10 -4.69 -6.93 -17.62
N ARG A 11 -3.65 -7.14 -18.44
CA ARG A 11 -3.79 -7.85 -19.74
C ARG A 11 -4.15 -9.33 -19.58
N LEU A 12 -3.74 -9.95 -18.47
CA LEU A 12 -4.10 -11.34 -18.14
C LEU A 12 -5.49 -11.46 -17.52
N GLY A 13 -6.23 -10.35 -17.36
CA GLY A 13 -7.56 -10.38 -16.76
C GLY A 13 -7.55 -10.31 -15.24
N GLU A 14 -6.44 -9.92 -14.61
CA GLU A 14 -6.30 -9.82 -13.15
C GLU A 14 -6.30 -8.35 -12.70
N SER A 15 -7.11 -8.01 -11.70
CA SER A 15 -7.11 -6.67 -11.10
C SER A 15 -5.91 -6.47 -10.17
N VAL A 16 -5.41 -5.23 -10.10
CA VAL A 16 -4.24 -4.87 -9.30
C VAL A 16 -4.53 -3.64 -8.45
N ALA A 17 -4.26 -3.71 -7.15
CA ALA A 17 -4.24 -2.55 -6.28
C ALA A 17 -2.80 -2.03 -6.13
N MET A 18 -2.61 -0.73 -6.29
CA MET A 18 -1.35 -0.05 -6.03
C MET A 18 -1.48 0.87 -4.82
N ALA A 19 -0.87 0.48 -3.71
CA ALA A 19 -0.71 1.32 -2.53
C ALA A 19 0.50 2.24 -2.72
N THR A 20 0.32 3.55 -2.53
CA THR A 20 1.37 4.56 -2.62
C THR A 20 1.36 5.45 -1.38
N ILE A 21 2.51 5.63 -0.72
CA ILE A 21 2.62 6.68 0.30
C ILE A 21 2.60 8.03 -0.43
N VAL A 22 1.53 8.80 -0.20
CA VAL A 22 1.32 10.12 -0.80
C VAL A 22 1.63 11.27 0.14
N GLY A 23 1.71 10.99 1.45
CA GLY A 23 2.09 11.97 2.45
C GLY A 23 2.75 11.32 3.66
N SER A 24 3.59 12.09 4.36
CA SER A 24 4.15 11.70 5.66
C SER A 24 4.23 12.90 6.58
N ARG A 25 4.06 12.66 7.88
CA ARG A 25 4.13 13.66 8.95
C ARG A 25 4.93 13.09 10.11
N GLY A 26 5.75 13.91 10.76
CA GLY A 26 6.62 13.47 11.85
C GLY A 26 7.76 12.55 11.36
N SER A 27 8.31 11.77 12.29
CA SER A 27 9.36 10.80 11.98
C SER A 27 8.74 9.51 11.46
N THR A 28 8.80 9.30 10.14
CA THR A 28 8.38 8.08 9.48
C THR A 28 9.59 7.38 8.86
N PRO A 29 9.76 6.05 9.01
CA PRO A 29 10.89 5.33 8.45
C PRO A 29 10.84 5.31 6.91
N GLN A 30 9.63 5.45 6.34
CA GLN A 30 9.43 5.48 4.90
C GLN A 30 9.11 6.84 4.31
N LYS A 31 9.47 6.97 3.03
CA LYS A 31 9.35 8.21 2.25
C LYS A 31 8.12 8.18 1.36
N VAL A 32 7.56 9.38 1.14
CA VAL A 32 6.57 9.63 0.10
C VAL A 32 7.08 9.09 -1.24
N GLY A 33 6.20 8.39 -1.96
CA GLY A 33 6.50 7.72 -3.23
C GLY A 33 6.87 6.25 -3.11
N ALA A 34 7.01 5.69 -1.89
CA ALA A 34 7.07 4.24 -1.71
C ALA A 34 5.78 3.58 -2.21
N ARG A 35 5.91 2.42 -2.86
CA ARG A 35 4.80 1.74 -3.54
C ARG A 35 4.83 0.23 -3.32
N MET A 36 3.65 -0.33 -3.19
CA MET A 36 3.40 -1.77 -3.12
C MET A 36 2.20 -2.13 -4.00
N LEU A 37 2.30 -3.27 -4.69
CA LEU A 37 1.23 -3.87 -5.46
C LEU A 37 0.65 -5.06 -4.70
N VAL A 38 -0.67 -5.18 -4.75
CA VAL A 38 -1.42 -6.35 -4.32
C VAL A 38 -2.22 -6.84 -5.52
N PHE A 39 -2.11 -8.13 -5.83
CA PHE A 39 -2.82 -8.79 -6.92
C PHE A 39 -4.02 -9.57 -6.36
N GLU A 40 -5.07 -9.78 -7.17
CA GLU A 40 -6.22 -10.61 -6.77
C GLU A 40 -5.83 -12.04 -6.37
N SER A 41 -4.78 -12.60 -6.97
CA SER A 41 -4.20 -13.89 -6.59
C SER A 41 -3.62 -13.95 -5.16
N GLY A 42 -3.49 -12.81 -4.47
CA GLY A 42 -2.87 -12.71 -3.15
C GLY A 42 -1.34 -12.62 -3.19
N GLU A 43 -0.74 -12.59 -4.38
CA GLU A 43 0.66 -12.21 -4.59
C GLU A 43 0.81 -10.68 -4.63
N GLY A 44 2.06 -10.19 -4.65
CA GLY A 44 2.33 -8.76 -4.77
C GLY A 44 3.80 -8.43 -5.05
N ALA A 45 4.09 -7.14 -5.20
CA ALA A 45 5.43 -6.65 -5.50
C ALA A 45 5.68 -5.27 -4.90
N GLY A 46 6.93 -4.99 -4.51
CA GLY A 46 7.29 -3.74 -3.83
C GLY A 46 6.98 -3.78 -2.33
N THR A 47 7.18 -2.64 -1.66
CA THR A 47 7.02 -2.50 -0.21
C THR A 47 6.76 -1.04 0.13
N VAL A 48 5.99 -0.82 1.19
CA VAL A 48 5.72 0.51 1.78
C VAL A 48 6.37 0.66 3.15
N GLY A 49 7.27 -0.26 3.55
CA GLY A 49 8.04 -0.16 4.79
C GLY A 49 8.13 -1.42 5.64
N GLY A 50 7.43 -2.50 5.28
CA GLY A 50 7.40 -3.74 6.05
C GLY A 50 6.65 -3.63 7.38
N GLY A 51 6.64 -4.72 8.15
CA GLY A 51 6.07 -4.78 9.50
C GLY A 51 4.54 -4.75 9.56
N CYS A 52 3.98 -4.50 10.75
CA CYS A 52 2.54 -4.52 10.99
C CYS A 52 1.76 -3.48 10.16
N VAL A 53 2.40 -2.34 9.87
CA VAL A 53 1.83 -1.27 9.03
C VAL A 53 1.61 -1.75 7.59
N GLU A 54 2.57 -2.47 7.01
CA GLU A 54 2.44 -3.01 5.67
C GLU A 54 1.32 -4.06 5.58
N ALA A 55 1.18 -4.92 6.60
CA ALA A 55 0.10 -5.90 6.67
C ALA A 55 -1.30 -5.24 6.67
N GLY A 56 -1.47 -4.13 7.41
CA GLY A 56 -2.72 -3.37 7.40
C GLY A 56 -3.01 -2.74 6.03
N ILE A 57 -2.00 -2.14 5.40
CA ILE A 57 -2.14 -1.57 4.05
C ILE A 57 -2.48 -2.67 3.03
N TRP A 58 -1.89 -3.86 3.17
CA TRP A 58 -2.21 -5.01 2.33
C TRP A 58 -3.67 -5.43 2.44
N GLN A 59 -4.21 -5.50 3.67
CA GLN A 59 -5.61 -5.85 3.89
C GLN A 59 -6.56 -4.82 3.26
N GLU A 60 -6.26 -3.53 3.41
CA GLU A 60 -7.05 -2.48 2.78
C GLU A 60 -6.95 -2.50 1.25
N ALA A 61 -5.79 -2.84 0.70
CA ALA A 61 -5.62 -3.00 -0.75
C ALA A 61 -6.39 -4.21 -1.29
N ALA A 62 -6.37 -5.34 -0.58
CA ALA A 62 -7.18 -6.51 -0.94
C ALA A 62 -8.68 -6.22 -0.87
N ALA A 63 -9.12 -5.44 0.12
CA ALA A 63 -10.51 -5.03 0.23
C ALA A 63 -10.90 -4.02 -0.88
N ALA A 64 -10.01 -3.10 -1.27
CA ALA A 64 -10.20 -2.20 -2.41
C ALA A 64 -10.31 -2.96 -3.75
N LEU A 65 -9.57 -4.06 -3.92
CA LEU A 65 -9.75 -4.95 -5.07
C LEU A 65 -11.15 -5.57 -5.06
N ALA A 66 -11.58 -6.11 -3.92
CA ALA A 66 -12.84 -6.84 -3.79
C ALA A 66 -14.08 -5.99 -4.12
N ASP A 67 -14.05 -4.69 -3.82
CA ASP A 67 -15.13 -3.75 -4.14
C ASP A 67 -14.84 -2.82 -5.33
N SER A 68 -13.67 -2.98 -5.96
CA SER A 68 -13.16 -2.16 -7.06
C SER A 68 -13.18 -0.65 -6.79
N GLN A 69 -12.96 -0.24 -5.53
CA GLN A 69 -13.00 1.18 -5.13
C GLN A 69 -11.65 1.66 -4.59
N PRO A 70 -11.11 2.79 -5.09
CA PRO A 70 -9.89 3.38 -4.56
C PRO A 70 -10.09 3.90 -3.13
N ARG A 71 -9.02 3.91 -2.34
CA ARG A 71 -9.05 4.29 -0.93
C ARG A 71 -7.93 5.29 -0.61
N LEU A 72 -8.20 6.21 0.31
CA LEU A 72 -7.18 7.06 0.92
C LEU A 72 -7.19 6.79 2.43
N LEU A 73 -6.07 6.30 2.94
CA LEU A 73 -5.91 5.87 4.31
C LEU A 73 -4.92 6.78 5.02
N ARG A 74 -5.13 7.00 6.32
CA ARG A 74 -4.08 7.48 7.22
C ARG A 74 -3.66 6.34 8.12
N VAL A 75 -2.36 6.08 8.18
CA VAL A 75 -1.78 5.09 9.07
C VAL A 75 -0.86 5.78 10.06
N ASP A 76 -1.23 5.71 11.33
CA ASP A 76 -0.41 6.20 12.43
C ASP A 76 0.63 5.15 12.78
N LEU A 77 1.89 5.56 12.82
CA LEU A 77 3.01 4.69 13.17
C LEU A 77 3.16 4.70 14.69
N VAL A 78 2.18 4.14 15.41
CA VAL A 78 2.29 4.03 16.86
C VAL A 78 3.09 2.78 17.15
N ASP A 79 4.26 2.95 17.78
CA ASP A 79 5.14 1.85 18.11
C ASP A 79 4.46 0.94 19.15
N ASP A 80 4.25 -0.34 18.81
CA ASP A 80 3.80 -1.38 19.75
C ASP A 80 4.97 -1.92 20.59
N LEU A 81 6.16 -1.33 20.45
CA LEU A 81 7.32 -1.64 21.26
C LEU A 81 7.26 -0.89 22.59
N ARG A 82 6.73 -1.58 23.60
CA ARG A 82 7.06 -1.38 25.00
C ARG A 82 8.58 -1.53 25.20
N GLY A 83 9.35 -0.48 24.95
CA GLY A 83 10.80 -0.51 25.14
C GLY A 83 11.48 0.73 24.61
N GLU A 84 11.64 1.72 25.49
CA GLU A 84 12.72 2.71 25.53
C GLU A 84 13.36 3.14 24.18
N GLY A 85 12.89 4.28 23.66
CA GLY A 85 13.83 5.29 23.15
C GLY A 85 14.06 5.37 21.64
N ASP A 86 13.02 5.43 20.81
CA ASP A 86 13.00 6.31 19.62
C ASP A 86 11.57 6.36 19.04
N VAL A 87 10.82 7.37 19.46
CA VAL A 87 9.41 7.54 19.08
C VAL A 87 9.33 7.89 17.58
N CYS A 88 9.01 6.90 16.73
CA CYS A 88 8.49 7.18 15.39
C CYS A 88 7.08 7.77 15.51
N GLY A 89 6.93 8.96 16.08
CA GLY A 89 5.64 9.63 16.31
C GLY A 89 5.04 10.24 15.06
N GLY A 90 5.09 9.50 13.95
CA GLY A 90 4.67 9.94 12.64
C GLY A 90 3.42 9.25 12.12
N SER A 91 2.87 9.77 11.04
CA SER A 91 1.76 9.18 10.30
C SER A 91 2.05 9.24 8.81
N VAL A 92 1.56 8.27 8.06
CA VAL A 92 1.62 8.27 6.60
C VAL A 92 0.21 8.31 6.01
N ASP A 93 0.04 9.07 4.93
CA ASP A 93 -1.16 9.04 4.11
C ASP A 93 -0.88 8.11 2.91
N VAL A 94 -1.71 7.09 2.72
CA VAL A 94 -1.55 6.05 1.69
C VAL A 94 -2.74 6.08 0.76
N PHE A 95 -2.47 6.29 -0.53
CA PHE A 95 -3.48 6.17 -1.58
C PHE A 95 -3.42 4.78 -2.21
N ILE A 96 -4.55 4.10 -2.26
CA ILE A 96 -4.74 2.82 -2.93
C ILE A 96 -5.55 3.08 -4.19
N ASP A 97 -4.90 2.84 -5.31
CA ASP A 97 -5.51 2.91 -6.64
C ASP A 97 -5.83 1.49 -7.13
N VAL A 98 -6.96 1.32 -7.84
CA VAL A 98 -7.41 0.00 -8.33
C VAL A 98 -7.41 0.00 -9.85
N TRP A 99 -6.63 -0.92 -10.42
CA TRP A 99 -6.44 -1.09 -11.85
C TRP A 99 -7.16 -2.36 -12.28
N ASN A 100 -8.26 -2.20 -13.01
CA ASN A 100 -9.08 -3.32 -13.45
C ASN A 100 -8.71 -3.75 -14.88
N PRO A 101 -8.91 -5.02 -15.24
CA PRO A 101 -8.75 -5.47 -16.62
C PRO A 101 -9.66 -4.69 -17.57
N GLY A 102 -9.07 -4.11 -18.62
CA GLY A 102 -9.83 -3.42 -19.66
C GLY A 102 -10.49 -2.09 -19.23
N ALA A 103 -10.25 -1.62 -18.00
CA ALA A 103 -10.64 -0.30 -17.54
C ALA A 103 -9.41 0.45 -17.02
N ASN A 104 -9.14 1.60 -17.65
CA ASN A 104 -7.91 2.42 -17.64
C ASN A 104 -6.80 1.95 -18.58
#